data_AF-U7R495-F1
#
_entry.id   AF-U7R495-F1
#
_cell.length_a   1.000
_cell.length_b   1.000
_cell.length_c   1.000
_cell.angle_alpha   90.00
_cell.angle_beta   90.00
_cell.angle_gamma   90.00
#
_symmetry.space_group_name_H-M   'P 1'
#
loop_
_entity.id
_entity.type
_entity.pdbx_description
1 polymer ?
#
loop_
_entity_poly.entity_id
_entity_poly.type
_entity_poly.pdbx_seq_one_letter_code
_entity_poly.pdbx_strand_id
1 'polypeptide(L)'
;MDIASLLTPVSQEHPCGADLEYSAEFIHLIQLAQGKAEQQFGDFIMPTQEPDWRQIEKSALALLARSKDLHTIILLIQAWCRQHGLAGYAQGLMLLEQMVARYWETLWPAAVLDGKPDPLMRINALQGLGDGFALAKQVRLCEFARLNGITLTMADVMKCLDGSNTEESPFPGGSIF
;
A
#
# COMPACT_ATOMS: atom_id res chain seq x y z
N MET A 1 -4.80 1.37 -13.59
CA MET A 1 -3.55 0.85 -13.03
C MET A 1 -2.85 0.07 -14.14
N ASP A 2 -1.83 0.65 -14.76
CA ASP A 2 -0.97 -0.06 -15.72
C ASP A 2 0.33 -0.43 -15.02
N ILE A 3 0.47 -1.70 -14.67
CA ILE A 3 1.67 -2.19 -13.97
C ILE A 3 2.81 -2.51 -14.96
N ALA A 4 2.52 -2.70 -16.25
CA ALA A 4 3.51 -3.15 -17.23
C ALA A 4 4.57 -2.07 -17.49
N SER A 5 4.15 -0.81 -17.59
CA SER A 5 5.05 0.33 -17.71
C SER A 5 5.99 0.47 -16.50
N LEU A 6 5.48 0.28 -15.29
CA LEU A 6 6.27 0.36 -14.05
C LEU A 6 7.31 -0.77 -13.92
N LEU A 7 7.04 -1.92 -14.51
CA LEU A 7 7.95 -3.08 -14.53
C LEU A 7 9.05 -2.96 -15.60
N THR A 8 8.94 -2.01 -16.53
CA THR A 8 9.96 -1.75 -17.55
C THR A 8 11.22 -1.19 -16.87
N PRO A 9 12.44 -1.66 -17.22
CA PRO A 9 13.66 -1.14 -16.62
C PRO A 9 13.81 0.37 -16.89
N VAL A 10 14.36 1.11 -15.92
CA VAL A 10 14.61 2.56 -16.08
C VAL A 10 15.66 2.82 -17.17
N SER A 11 16.74 2.04 -17.17
CA SER A 11 17.70 1.94 -18.28
C SER A 11 18.28 0.52 -18.37
N GLN A 12 19.06 0.23 -19.41
CA GLN A 12 19.71 -1.08 -19.55
C GLN A 12 20.78 -1.30 -18.46
N GLU A 13 21.52 -0.25 -18.11
CA GLU A 13 22.61 -0.26 -17.14
C GLU A 13 22.10 -0.17 -15.70
N HIS A 14 20.99 0.53 -15.49
CA HIS A 14 20.37 0.75 -14.19
C HIS A 14 18.86 0.42 -14.23
N PRO A 15 18.47 -0.87 -14.21
CA PRO A 15 17.06 -1.28 -14.31
C PRO A 15 16.14 -0.67 -13.24
N CYS A 16 16.66 -0.45 -12.03
CA CYS A 16 15.97 0.20 -10.92
C CYS A 16 16.21 1.69 -10.80
N GLY A 17 17.03 2.29 -11.68
CA GLY A 17 17.37 3.71 -11.61
C GLY A 17 18.14 4.10 -10.36
N ALA A 18 18.10 5.39 -10.03
CA ALA A 18 18.85 5.96 -8.91
C ALA A 18 18.14 5.76 -7.57
N ASP A 19 18.91 5.76 -6.49
CA ASP A 19 18.37 5.93 -5.14
C ASP A 19 17.84 7.36 -4.98
N LEU A 20 16.59 7.48 -4.55
CA LEU A 20 15.88 8.76 -4.38
C LEU A 20 15.41 8.99 -2.94
N GLU A 21 15.86 8.21 -1.96
CA GLU A 21 15.42 8.29 -0.55
C GLU A 21 15.46 9.72 0.02
N TYR A 22 16.46 10.51 -0.37
CA TYR A 22 16.63 11.90 0.10
C TYR A 22 16.21 12.97 -0.92
N SER A 23 15.60 12.57 -2.05
CA SER A 23 15.10 13.53 -3.03
C SER A 23 13.93 14.34 -2.47
N ALA A 24 13.78 15.58 -2.95
CA ALA A 24 12.67 16.43 -2.54
C ALA A 24 11.32 15.78 -2.91
N GLU A 25 11.26 15.09 -4.03
CA GLU A 25 10.08 14.38 -4.51
C GLU A 25 9.69 13.21 -3.60
N PHE A 26 10.67 12.43 -3.11
CA PHE A 26 10.41 11.34 -2.16
C PHE A 26 9.96 11.88 -0.81
N ILE A 27 10.66 12.87 -0.26
CA ILE A 27 10.29 13.52 1.01
C ILE A 27 8.85 14.08 0.90
N HIS A 28 8.51 14.70 -0.23
CA HIS A 28 7.16 15.20 -0.48
C HIS A 28 6.12 14.08 -0.51
N LEU A 29 6.41 12.93 -1.14
CA LEU A 29 5.53 11.76 -1.13
C LEU A 29 5.27 11.26 0.30
N ILE A 30 6.32 11.17 1.13
CA ILE A 30 6.19 10.75 2.53
C ILE A 30 5.32 11.74 3.32
N GLN A 31 5.51 13.04 3.12
CA GLN A 31 4.69 14.08 3.76
C GLN A 31 3.21 14.01 3.34
N LEU A 32 2.93 13.77 2.06
CA LEU A 32 1.57 13.56 1.58
C LEU A 32 0.91 12.36 2.27
N ALA A 33 1.63 11.25 2.39
CA ALA A 33 1.13 10.01 3.00
C ALA A 33 0.89 10.13 4.51
N GLN A 34 1.66 10.95 5.23
CA GLN A 34 1.43 11.22 6.65
C GLN A 34 0.12 11.99 6.90
N GLY A 35 -0.38 12.73 5.90
CA GLY A 35 -1.56 13.57 6.04
C GLY A 35 -1.33 14.75 7.00
N LYS A 36 -2.40 15.42 7.39
CA LYS A 36 -2.36 16.47 8.41
C LYS A 36 -3.04 15.96 9.67
N ALA A 37 -2.24 15.81 10.74
CA ALA A 37 -2.78 15.55 12.07
C ALA A 37 -3.75 16.66 12.49
N GLU A 38 -4.63 16.34 13.44
CA GLU A 38 -5.45 17.36 14.11
C GLU A 38 -4.54 18.46 14.69
N GLN A 39 -4.84 19.71 14.37
CA GLN A 39 -4.10 20.87 14.88
C GLN A 39 -5.02 21.72 15.73
N GLN A 40 -4.65 21.94 16.98
CA GLN A 40 -5.36 22.85 17.87
C GLN A 40 -4.61 24.19 17.95
N PHE A 41 -5.31 25.27 17.60
CA PHE A 41 -4.83 26.64 17.74
C PHE A 41 -5.74 27.40 18.72
N GLY A 42 -5.33 27.45 20.00
CA GLY A 42 -6.17 27.99 21.06
C GLY A 42 -7.45 27.14 21.21
N ASP A 43 -8.62 27.74 21.01
CA ASP A 43 -9.91 27.05 21.05
C ASP A 43 -10.35 26.49 19.69
N PHE A 44 -9.58 26.73 18.63
CA PHE A 44 -9.91 26.27 17.28
C PHE A 44 -9.27 24.92 16.98
N ILE A 45 -10.10 23.90 16.71
CA ILE A 45 -9.67 22.56 16.31
C ILE A 45 -9.80 22.44 14.80
N MET A 46 -8.67 22.25 14.11
CA MET A 46 -8.67 21.92 12.69
C MET A 46 -8.79 20.39 12.53
N PRO A 47 -9.87 19.88 11.91
CA PRO A 47 -10.10 18.45 11.80
C PRO A 47 -9.02 17.78 10.95
N THR A 48 -8.73 16.52 11.23
CA THR A 48 -7.82 15.69 10.42
C THR A 48 -8.28 15.69 8.97
N GLN A 49 -7.42 16.13 8.06
CA GLN A 49 -7.66 15.98 6.63
C GLN A 49 -7.09 14.63 6.19
N GLU A 50 -7.94 13.80 5.59
CA GLU A 50 -7.45 12.59 4.93
C GLU A 50 -6.44 12.96 3.84
N PRO A 51 -5.39 12.13 3.64
CA PRO A 51 -4.45 12.31 2.56
C PRO A 51 -5.13 12.38 1.19
N ASP A 52 -4.61 13.21 0.29
CA ASP A 52 -5.01 13.20 -1.12
C ASP A 52 -4.39 11.98 -1.82
N TRP A 53 -5.12 10.87 -1.83
CA TRP A 53 -4.67 9.60 -2.41
C TRP A 53 -4.41 9.69 -3.92
N ARG A 54 -5.07 10.59 -4.66
CA ARG A 54 -4.80 10.81 -6.09
C ARG A 54 -3.46 11.50 -6.27
N GLN A 55 -3.15 12.47 -5.41
CA GLN A 55 -1.85 13.13 -5.43
C GLN A 55 -0.73 12.18 -4.99
N ILE A 56 -0.98 11.31 -4.01
CA ILE A 56 -0.03 10.25 -3.61
C ILE A 56 0.23 9.30 -4.79
N GLU A 57 -0.80 8.79 -5.45
CA GLU A 57 -0.66 7.94 -6.64
C GLU A 57 0.18 8.64 -7.71
N LYS A 58 -0.15 9.87 -8.06
CA LYS A 58 0.58 10.64 -9.08
C LYS A 58 2.06 10.81 -8.71
N SER A 59 2.37 11.18 -7.47
CA SER A 59 3.74 11.34 -6.99
C SER A 59 4.50 10.02 -6.97
N ALA A 60 3.87 8.93 -6.52
CA ALA A 60 4.48 7.61 -6.50
C ALA A 60 4.76 7.08 -7.92
N LEU A 61 3.83 7.24 -8.86
CA LEU A 61 4.03 6.86 -10.26
C LEU A 61 5.20 7.65 -10.91
N ALA A 62 5.30 8.95 -10.63
CA ALA A 62 6.38 9.78 -11.13
C ALA A 62 7.76 9.35 -10.58
N LEU A 63 7.82 8.95 -9.31
CA LEU A 63 9.04 8.39 -8.70
C LEU A 63 9.38 7.02 -9.30
N LEU A 64 8.40 6.11 -9.42
CA LEU A 64 8.62 4.75 -9.93
C LEU A 64 9.08 4.69 -11.39
N ALA A 65 8.81 5.74 -12.17
CA ALA A 65 9.35 5.90 -13.51
C ALA A 65 10.89 6.10 -13.52
N ARG A 66 11.47 6.55 -12.40
CA ARG A 66 12.90 6.92 -12.27
C ARG A 66 13.65 6.08 -11.24
N SER A 67 12.95 5.50 -10.27
CA SER A 67 13.51 4.73 -9.17
C SER A 67 12.55 3.63 -8.72
N LYS A 68 12.97 2.37 -8.78
CA LYS A 68 12.19 1.23 -8.26
C LYS A 68 12.53 1.07 -6.78
N ASP A 69 11.63 1.56 -5.94
CA ASP A 69 11.79 1.60 -4.49
C ASP A 69 10.59 0.96 -3.77
N LEU A 70 10.87 0.12 -2.77
CA LEU A 70 9.87 -0.63 -2.03
C LEU A 70 8.92 0.28 -1.25
N HIS A 71 9.41 1.35 -0.61
CA HIS A 71 8.54 2.27 0.14
C HIS A 71 7.53 2.95 -0.78
N THR A 72 8.01 3.40 -1.95
CA THR A 72 7.19 4.04 -2.97
C THR A 72 6.14 3.07 -3.52
N ILE A 73 6.51 1.80 -3.76
CA ILE A 73 5.57 0.76 -4.18
C ILE A 73 4.50 0.58 -3.09
N ILE A 74 4.86 0.42 -1.82
CA ILE A 74 3.88 0.24 -0.73
C ILE A 74 2.89 1.41 -0.65
N LEU A 75 3.35 2.65 -0.81
CA LEU A 75 2.47 3.83 -0.84
C LEU A 75 1.54 3.83 -2.07
N LEU A 76 2.01 3.39 -3.23
CA LEU A 76 1.16 3.22 -4.40
C LEU A 76 0.08 2.15 -4.17
N ILE A 77 0.43 1.03 -3.52
CA ILE A 77 -0.55 -0.01 -3.14
C ILE A 77 -1.61 0.58 -2.22
N GLN A 78 -1.21 1.38 -1.23
CA GLN A 78 -2.15 2.06 -0.34
C GLN A 78 -3.08 3.02 -1.09
N ALA A 79 -2.53 3.83 -1.99
CA ALA A 79 -3.31 4.76 -2.81
C ALA A 79 -4.32 4.02 -3.72
N TRP A 80 -3.90 2.95 -4.38
CA TRP A 80 -4.79 2.13 -5.20
C TRP A 80 -5.84 1.39 -4.38
N CYS A 81 -5.48 0.85 -3.22
CA CYS A 81 -6.42 0.21 -2.31
C CYS A 81 -7.50 1.20 -1.81
N ARG A 82 -7.10 2.42 -1.46
CA ARG A 82 -8.02 3.50 -1.06
C ARG A 82 -8.97 3.92 -2.17
N GLN A 83 -8.48 4.01 -3.41
CA GLN A 83 -9.26 4.50 -4.54
C GLN A 83 -10.09 3.43 -5.25
N HIS A 84 -9.63 2.17 -5.23
CA HIS A 84 -10.18 1.09 -6.04
C HIS A 84 -10.50 -0.18 -5.22
N GLY A 85 -10.42 -0.11 -3.90
CA GLY A 85 -10.73 -1.22 -3.00
C GLY A 85 -9.81 -2.42 -3.20
N LEU A 86 -10.38 -3.62 -3.08
CA LEU A 86 -9.64 -4.89 -3.20
C LEU A 86 -8.99 -5.07 -4.58
N ALA A 87 -9.61 -4.55 -5.65
CA ALA A 87 -9.03 -4.61 -6.99
C ALA A 87 -7.72 -3.80 -7.07
N GLY A 88 -7.68 -2.63 -6.43
CA GLY A 88 -6.47 -1.81 -6.32
C GLY A 88 -5.38 -2.48 -5.49
N TYR A 89 -5.77 -3.10 -4.38
CA TYR A 89 -4.86 -3.87 -3.55
C TYR A 89 -4.23 -5.04 -4.32
N ALA A 90 -5.03 -5.84 -5.02
CA ALA A 90 -4.55 -6.98 -5.80
C ALA A 90 -3.56 -6.56 -6.90
N GLN A 91 -3.88 -5.51 -7.68
CA GLN A 91 -2.98 -4.98 -8.69
C GLN A 91 -1.67 -4.47 -8.09
N GLY A 92 -1.75 -3.82 -6.93
CA GLY A 92 -0.58 -3.37 -6.20
C GLY A 92 0.33 -4.51 -5.72
N LEU A 93 -0.26 -5.58 -5.17
CA LEU A 93 0.50 -6.77 -4.79
C LEU A 93 1.14 -7.47 -5.99
N MET A 94 0.43 -7.55 -7.11
CA MET A 94 0.99 -8.09 -8.37
C MET A 94 2.17 -7.27 -8.88
N LEU A 95 2.12 -5.93 -8.73
CA LEU A 95 3.26 -5.07 -9.06
C LEU A 95 4.45 -5.36 -8.14
N LEU A 96 4.23 -5.42 -6.82
CA LEU A 96 5.28 -5.67 -5.85
C LEU A 96 5.95 -7.04 -6.06
N GLU A 97 5.14 -8.09 -6.23
CA GLU A 97 5.61 -9.45 -6.48
C GLU A 97 6.51 -9.50 -7.72
N GLN A 98 6.04 -8.97 -8.86
CA GLN A 98 6.83 -8.96 -10.08
C GLN A 98 8.07 -8.08 -9.99
N MET A 99 8.01 -6.96 -9.26
CA MET A 99 9.17 -6.09 -9.07
C MET A 99 10.25 -6.81 -8.26
N VAL A 100 9.87 -7.45 -7.16
CA VAL A 100 10.76 -8.25 -6.31
C VAL A 100 11.35 -9.41 -7.12
N ALA A 101 10.53 -10.16 -7.86
CA ALA A 101 11.00 -11.29 -8.66
C ALA A 101 12.02 -10.88 -9.74
N ARG A 102 11.84 -9.71 -10.38
CA ARG A 102 12.69 -9.25 -11.48
C ARG A 102 13.95 -8.53 -11.01
N TYR A 103 13.86 -7.78 -9.93
CA TYR A 103 14.84 -6.75 -9.59
C TYR A 103 15.35 -6.82 -8.16
N TRP A 104 15.19 -7.96 -7.47
CA TRP A 104 15.61 -8.11 -6.08
C TRP A 104 17.00 -7.55 -5.82
N GLU A 105 18.02 -7.88 -6.62
CA GLU A 105 19.39 -7.43 -6.36
C GLU A 105 19.57 -5.90 -6.46
N THR A 106 18.83 -5.23 -7.34
CA THR A 106 19.02 -3.80 -7.65
C THR A 106 17.92 -2.88 -7.12
N LEU A 107 16.89 -3.43 -6.48
CA LEU A 107 15.78 -2.69 -5.85
C LEU A 107 16.26 -1.79 -4.71
N TRP A 108 15.58 -0.66 -4.53
CA TRP A 108 15.78 0.23 -3.39
C TRP A 108 14.81 -0.09 -2.24
N PRO A 109 15.22 0.04 -0.96
CA PRO A 109 16.59 0.30 -0.51
C PRO A 109 17.56 -0.85 -0.85
N ALA A 110 18.86 -0.56 -0.94
CA ALA A 110 19.87 -1.56 -1.28
C ALA A 110 19.86 -2.73 -0.27
N ALA A 111 20.01 -3.97 -0.76
CA ALA A 111 20.17 -5.16 0.10
C ALA A 111 21.61 -5.35 0.61
N VAL A 112 22.55 -4.51 0.18
CA VAL A 112 23.96 -4.58 0.55
C VAL A 112 24.39 -3.21 1.03
N LEU A 113 24.94 -3.15 2.24
CA LEU A 113 25.54 -1.96 2.83
C LEU A 113 27.00 -2.26 3.15
N ASP A 114 27.92 -1.41 2.68
CA ASP A 114 29.38 -1.58 2.86
C ASP A 114 29.90 -2.98 2.48
N GLY A 115 29.36 -3.55 1.39
CA GLY A 115 29.74 -4.86 0.87
C GLY A 115 29.21 -6.05 1.67
N LYS A 116 28.31 -5.83 2.64
CA LYS A 116 27.67 -6.89 3.43
C LYS A 116 26.17 -6.93 3.17
N PRO A 117 25.55 -8.11 3.06
CA PRO A 117 24.09 -8.22 3.02
C PRO A 117 23.47 -7.57 4.26
N ASP A 118 22.59 -6.61 4.05
CA ASP A 118 21.78 -5.96 5.07
C ASP A 118 20.32 -5.93 4.61
N PRO A 119 19.50 -6.93 4.99
CA PRO A 119 18.11 -6.97 4.62
C PRO A 119 17.23 -6.03 5.47
N LEU A 120 17.77 -5.40 6.52
CA LEU A 120 16.95 -4.69 7.51
C LEU A 120 16.15 -3.55 6.89
N MET A 121 16.76 -2.77 6.01
CA MET A 121 16.07 -1.65 5.33
C MET A 121 14.91 -2.15 4.46
N ARG A 122 15.08 -3.28 3.78
CA ARG A 122 14.01 -3.89 2.96
C ARG A 122 12.92 -4.52 3.80
N ILE A 123 13.28 -5.17 4.91
CA ILE A 123 12.32 -5.69 5.88
C ILE A 123 11.48 -4.52 6.40
N ASN A 124 12.10 -3.41 6.79
CA ASN A 124 11.41 -2.22 7.26
C ASN A 124 10.47 -1.63 6.20
N ALA A 125 10.90 -1.58 4.93
CA ALA A 125 10.02 -1.14 3.84
C ALA A 125 8.79 -2.05 3.68
N LEU A 126 9.01 -3.38 3.75
CA LEU A 126 7.95 -4.39 3.60
C LEU A 126 7.06 -4.53 4.84
N GLN A 127 7.48 -4.04 6.02
CA GLN A 127 6.63 -4.03 7.21
C GLN A 127 5.30 -3.33 6.96
N GLY A 128 5.23 -2.36 6.02
CA GLY A 128 3.97 -1.71 5.63
C GLY A 128 2.87 -2.66 5.12
N LEU A 129 3.19 -3.91 4.78
CA LEU A 129 2.23 -4.96 4.45
C LEU A 129 1.63 -5.67 5.68
N GLY A 130 2.28 -5.55 6.85
CA GLY A 130 1.92 -6.29 8.06
C GLY A 130 0.59 -5.83 8.68
N ASP A 131 -0.02 -6.71 9.47
CA ASP A 131 -1.36 -6.51 10.06
C ASP A 131 -1.53 -5.25 10.91
N GLY A 132 -0.45 -4.77 11.54
CA GLY A 132 -0.46 -3.56 12.36
C GLY A 132 -0.51 -2.25 11.56
N PHE A 133 -0.28 -2.30 10.25
CA PHE A 133 -0.05 -1.12 9.41
C PHE A 133 -1.32 -0.63 8.71
N ALA A 134 -1.25 0.60 8.20
CA ALA A 134 -2.38 1.29 7.58
C ALA A 134 -2.96 0.52 6.38
N LEU A 135 -2.12 -0.14 5.59
CA LEU A 135 -2.57 -0.91 4.43
C LEU A 135 -3.45 -2.10 4.83
N ALA A 136 -3.01 -2.91 5.79
CA ALA A 136 -3.80 -4.05 6.26
C ALA A 136 -5.15 -3.59 6.80
N LYS A 137 -5.17 -2.55 7.65
CA LYS A 137 -6.41 -1.93 8.15
C LYS A 137 -7.31 -1.47 7.02
N GLN A 138 -6.76 -0.82 5.99
CA GLN A 138 -7.52 -0.36 4.85
C GLN A 138 -8.15 -1.51 4.06
N VAL A 139 -7.41 -2.59 3.83
CA VAL A 139 -7.93 -3.79 3.15
C VAL A 139 -9.12 -4.36 3.92
N ARG A 140 -9.06 -4.40 5.26
CA ARG A 140 -10.18 -4.89 6.09
C ARG A 140 -11.45 -4.05 5.90
N LEU A 141 -11.31 -2.75 5.64
CA LEU A 141 -12.42 -1.82 5.42
C LEU A 141 -12.98 -1.83 3.99
N CYS A 142 -12.28 -2.45 3.04
CA CYS A 142 -12.76 -2.52 1.66
C CYS A 142 -14.07 -3.33 1.57
N GLU A 143 -14.99 -2.84 0.75
CA GLU A 143 -16.19 -3.59 0.34
C GLU A 143 -15.76 -4.86 -0.41
N PHE A 144 -16.24 -6.01 0.08
CA PHE A 144 -16.08 -7.31 -0.56
C PHE A 144 -17.28 -7.64 -1.44
N ALA A 145 -18.49 -7.44 -0.92
CA ALA A 145 -19.73 -7.65 -1.65
C ALA A 145 -20.87 -6.79 -1.09
N ARG A 146 -21.93 -6.63 -1.88
CA ARG A 146 -23.16 -5.97 -1.45
C ARG A 146 -24.36 -6.85 -1.75
N LEU A 147 -25.11 -7.23 -0.72
CA LEU A 147 -26.31 -8.07 -0.82
C LEU A 147 -27.48 -7.36 -0.16
N ASN A 148 -28.59 -7.20 -0.89
CA ASN A 148 -29.84 -6.62 -0.36
C ASN A 148 -29.67 -5.26 0.37
N GLY A 149 -28.72 -4.43 -0.07
CA GLY A 149 -28.40 -3.15 0.56
C GLY A 149 -27.44 -3.21 1.76
N ILE A 150 -27.03 -4.41 2.18
CA ILE A 150 -26.00 -4.62 3.19
C ILE A 150 -24.65 -4.72 2.48
N THR A 151 -23.70 -3.87 2.87
CA THR A 151 -22.30 -3.98 2.45
C THR A 151 -21.57 -4.93 3.39
N LEU A 152 -20.93 -5.94 2.83
CA LEU A 152 -19.99 -6.82 3.52
C LEU A 152 -18.57 -6.31 3.28
N THR A 153 -17.85 -6.04 4.35
CA THR A 153 -16.44 -5.67 4.28
C THR A 153 -15.56 -6.91 4.30
N MET A 154 -14.30 -6.76 3.91
CA MET A 154 -13.31 -7.82 4.05
C MET A 154 -13.16 -8.25 5.53
N ALA A 155 -13.31 -7.32 6.48
CA ALA A 155 -13.32 -7.63 7.91
C ALA A 155 -14.44 -8.61 8.29
N ASP A 156 -15.64 -8.41 7.73
CA ASP A 156 -16.79 -9.29 8.01
C ASP A 156 -16.57 -10.69 7.44
N VAL A 157 -15.99 -10.78 6.24
CA VAL A 157 -15.60 -12.05 5.62
C VAL A 157 -14.59 -12.79 6.48
N MET A 158 -13.51 -12.12 6.92
CA MET A 158 -12.49 -12.74 7.77
C MET A 158 -13.09 -13.26 9.09
N LYS A 159 -13.94 -12.48 9.76
CA LYS A 159 -14.62 -12.91 11.00
C LYS A 159 -15.46 -14.18 10.80
N CYS A 160 -16.13 -14.29 9.66
CA CYS A 160 -16.92 -15.48 9.33
C CYS A 160 -16.03 -16.71 9.10
N LEU A 161 -14.88 -16.54 8.45
CA LEU A 161 -13.93 -17.63 8.18
C LEU A 161 -13.18 -18.09 9.44
N ASP A 162 -12.90 -17.18 10.37
CA ASP A 162 -12.19 -17.47 11.62
C ASP A 162 -13.05 -18.27 12.63
N GLY A 163 -14.30 -18.61 12.28
CA GLY A 163 -15.21 -19.41 13.12
C GLY A 163 -15.69 -18.69 14.38
N SER A 164 -15.39 -17.40 14.53
CA SER A 164 -15.77 -16.58 15.68
C SER A 164 -17.28 -16.26 15.75
N ASN A 165 -18.03 -16.55 14.69
CA ASN A 165 -19.50 -16.48 14.65
C ASN A 165 -20.10 -17.89 14.77
N THR A 166 -20.20 -18.41 15.99
CA THR A 166 -21.02 -19.61 16.26
C THR A 166 -22.46 -19.31 16.66
N GLU A 167 -22.88 -18.04 16.86
CA GLU A 167 -24.26 -17.78 17.32
C GLU A 167 -25.10 -16.75 16.55
N GLU A 168 -24.53 -15.86 15.72
CA GLU A 168 -25.35 -14.98 14.86
C GLU A 168 -24.77 -14.89 13.45
N SER A 169 -25.35 -15.67 12.53
CA SER A 169 -25.16 -15.46 11.10
C SER A 169 -25.75 -14.10 10.73
N PRO A 170 -24.98 -13.18 10.11
CA PRO A 170 -25.53 -11.92 9.62
C PRO A 170 -26.51 -12.11 8.44
N PHE A 171 -26.69 -13.34 7.97
CA PHE A 171 -27.61 -13.70 6.90
C PHE A 171 -28.85 -14.42 7.45
N PRO A 172 -30.06 -13.83 7.32
CA PRO A 172 -31.27 -14.61 7.48
C PRO A 172 -31.35 -15.63 6.32
N GLY A 173 -31.02 -16.89 6.59
CA GLY A 173 -31.21 -18.01 5.66
C GLY A 173 -29.95 -18.67 5.07
N GLY A 174 -28.74 -18.24 5.44
CA GLY A 174 -27.51 -18.91 5.02
C GLY A 174 -27.18 -20.11 5.91
N SER A 175 -27.49 -21.33 5.48
CA SER A 175 -26.98 -22.54 6.13
C SER A 175 -25.59 -22.86 5.57
N ILE A 176 -24.65 -23.11 6.48
CA ILE A 176 -23.28 -23.55 6.17
C ILE A 176 -23.34 -25.02 5.75
N PHE A 177 -23.00 -25.31 4.50
CA PHE A 177 -22.65 -26.65 4.01
C PHE A 177 -21.28 -26.58 3.33
#